data_AF-A0ABD3FZM7-F1
#
_entry.id   AF-A0ABD3FZM7-F1
#
_cell.length_a   1.000
_cell.length_b   1.000
_cell.length_c   1.000
_cell.angle_alpha   90.00
_cell.angle_beta   90.00
_cell.angle_gamma   90.00
#
_symmetry.space_group_name_H-M   'P 1'
#
loop_
_entity.id
_entity.type
_entity.pdbx_description
1 polymer ?
#
loop_
_entity_poly.entity_id
_entity_poly.type
_entity_poly.pdbx_seq_one_letter_code
_entity_poly.pdbx_strand_id
1 'polypeptide(L)'
;MRSIGLGYTPSSMKAETVISDLLMQCEEQGVALPEDPWQVLREAIVALRNTKHQLGYLQIPQAFEQLKTKCSEDADETELVIPATRTGRRQKRTLMQDLPKRNWSNLVVDSESDEGFDGQSGLTVMDPVASSKKKTKYPKKSRIQEQVEASPAACDKNQALVDQLVQLGEFEVTHGYTQRGLARFRAAKEIRDSSFVVTSGAQAKKLDRVGAAVATKVDQLLNEGLEAALNEYEGDGEALPVTK
;
A
#
# COMPACT_ATOMS: atom_id res chain seq x y z
N MET A 1 47.76 -0.12 42.92
CA MET A 1 47.49 -0.35 41.48
C MET A 1 46.04 -0.76 41.32
N ARG A 2 45.16 0.17 40.91
CA ARG A 2 43.77 -0.15 40.58
C ARG A 2 43.65 -0.07 39.06
N SER A 3 43.59 -1.23 38.42
CA SER A 3 43.31 -1.35 36.99
C SER A 3 41.92 -0.79 36.71
N ILE A 4 41.88 0.27 35.92
CA ILE A 4 40.64 0.85 35.41
C ILE A 4 40.23 -0.06 34.25
N GLY A 5 39.26 -0.95 34.49
CA GLY A 5 38.61 -1.70 33.43
C GLY A 5 37.90 -0.71 32.50
N LEU A 6 38.37 -0.64 31.26
CA LEU A 6 37.65 0.02 30.17
C LEU A 6 36.31 -0.69 30.01
N GLY A 7 35.26 -0.08 30.56
CA GLY A 7 33.88 -0.49 30.34
C GLY A 7 33.53 -0.25 28.87
N TYR A 8 33.64 -1.30 28.06
CA TYR A 8 33.00 -1.35 26.76
C TYR A 8 31.50 -1.44 27.01
N THR A 9 30.82 -0.30 26.98
CA THR A 9 29.37 -0.29 26.89
C THR A 9 29.00 -0.88 25.52
N PRO A 10 28.06 -1.83 25.43
CA PRO A 10 27.61 -2.33 24.14
C PRO A 10 26.80 -1.20 23.51
N SER A 11 27.51 -0.39 22.72
CA SER A 11 26.94 0.45 21.69
C SER A 11 25.92 -0.38 20.93
N SER A 12 24.71 0.17 20.74
CA SER A 12 23.69 -0.44 19.88
C SER A 12 24.34 -0.72 18.53
N MET A 13 24.76 -1.97 18.31
CA MET A 13 25.41 -2.37 17.07
C MET A 13 24.40 -2.15 15.95
N LYS A 14 24.80 -1.40 14.94
CA LYS A 14 23.97 -1.12 13.77
C LYS A 14 23.73 -2.45 13.05
N ALA A 15 22.54 -2.67 12.51
CA ALA A 15 22.21 -3.92 11.84
C ALA A 15 23.23 -4.30 10.74
N GLU A 16 23.77 -3.29 10.05
CA GLU A 16 24.82 -3.44 9.04
C GLU A 16 26.12 -4.04 9.59
N THR A 17 26.56 -3.62 10.79
CA THR A 17 27.78 -4.16 11.41
C THR A 17 27.56 -5.59 11.86
N VAL A 18 26.38 -5.90 12.39
CA VAL A 18 26.01 -7.26 12.81
C VAL A 18 25.97 -8.23 11.62
N ILE A 19 25.43 -7.79 10.49
CA ILE A 19 25.40 -8.59 9.26
C ILE A 19 26.83 -8.80 8.73
N SER A 20 27.63 -7.74 8.70
CA SER A 20 29.01 -7.82 8.21
C SER A 20 29.87 -8.76 9.06
N ASP A 21 29.76 -8.66 10.40
CA ASP A 21 30.47 -9.55 11.34
C ASP A 21 30.03 -11.01 11.18
N LEU A 22 28.74 -11.26 10.92
CA LEU A 22 28.21 -12.61 10.68
C LEU A 22 28.77 -13.22 9.40
N LEU A 23 28.81 -12.45 8.30
CA LEU A 23 29.33 -12.93 7.02
C LEU A 23 30.84 -13.18 7.08
N MET A 24 31.58 -12.32 7.78
CA MET A 24 33.01 -12.51 8.02
C MET A 24 33.28 -13.81 8.80
N GLN A 25 32.45 -14.15 9.80
CA GLN A 25 32.57 -15.42 10.52
C GLN A 25 32.26 -16.64 9.64
N CYS A 26 31.34 -16.53 8.68
CA CYS A 26 31.07 -17.58 7.67
C CYS A 26 32.27 -17.82 6.77
N GLU A 27 32.93 -16.76 6.32
CA GLU A 27 34.15 -16.85 5.51
C GLU A 27 35.32 -17.46 6.31
N GLU A 28 35.54 -17.02 7.55
CA GLU A 28 36.59 -17.55 8.43
C GLU A 28 36.44 -19.04 8.74
N GLN A 29 35.20 -19.53 8.87
CA GLN A 29 34.90 -20.93 9.16
C GLN A 29 34.69 -21.78 7.90
N GLY A 30 34.88 -21.21 6.70
CA GLY A 30 34.79 -21.92 5.43
C GLY A 30 33.38 -22.45 5.13
N VAL A 31 32.33 -21.76 5.58
CA VAL A 31 30.95 -22.11 5.23
C VAL A 31 30.74 -21.78 3.74
N ALA A 32 30.18 -22.73 2.98
CA ALA A 32 29.88 -22.54 1.56
C ALA A 32 28.76 -21.51 1.39
N LEU A 33 29.11 -20.23 1.34
CA LEU A 33 28.15 -19.17 1.06
C LEU A 33 27.74 -19.22 -0.43
N PRO A 34 26.46 -18.96 -0.76
CA PRO A 34 26.01 -18.82 -2.13
C PRO A 34 26.87 -17.82 -2.94
N GLU A 35 27.07 -18.09 -4.23
CA GLU A 35 27.89 -17.26 -5.12
C GLU A 35 27.25 -15.87 -5.39
N ASP A 36 25.92 -15.76 -5.25
CA ASP A 36 25.20 -14.48 -5.34
C ASP A 36 25.29 -13.67 -4.02
N PRO A 37 25.94 -12.49 -4.02
CA PRO A 37 26.07 -11.65 -2.82
C PRO A 37 24.72 -11.17 -2.27
N TRP A 38 23.70 -11.04 -3.11
CA TRP A 38 22.37 -10.64 -2.65
C TRP A 38 21.64 -11.78 -1.93
N GLN A 39 21.86 -13.02 -2.36
CA GLN A 39 21.30 -14.20 -1.71
C GLN A 39 21.88 -14.37 -0.31
N VAL A 40 23.21 -14.27 -0.19
CA VAL A 40 23.94 -14.29 1.09
C VAL A 40 23.38 -13.26 2.07
N LEU A 41 23.15 -12.03 1.59
CA LEU A 41 22.59 -10.96 2.41
C LEU A 41 21.15 -11.27 2.88
N ARG A 42 20.30 -11.80 2.01
CA ARG A 42 18.92 -12.19 2.35
C ARG A 42 18.90 -13.27 3.42
N GLU A 43 19.71 -14.30 3.27
CA GLU A 43 19.80 -15.41 4.21
C GLU A 43 20.32 -14.96 5.57
N ALA A 44 21.35 -14.11 5.60
CA ALA A 44 21.88 -13.52 6.84
C ALA A 44 20.83 -12.70 7.59
N ILE A 45 20.04 -11.89 6.87
CA ILE A 45 18.94 -11.10 7.47
C ILE A 45 17.86 -12.03 8.04
N VAL A 46 17.52 -13.12 7.34
CA VAL A 46 16.52 -14.09 7.81
C VAL A 46 17.02 -14.82 9.07
N ALA A 47 18.27 -15.30 9.06
CA ALA A 47 18.88 -15.95 10.22
C ALA A 47 18.89 -15.03 11.45
N LEU A 48 19.30 -13.77 11.28
CA LEU A 48 19.31 -12.78 12.36
C LEU A 48 17.92 -12.43 12.90
N ARG A 49 16.89 -12.43 12.04
CA ARG A 49 15.51 -12.20 12.47
C ARG A 49 14.96 -13.34 13.31
N ASN A 50 15.34 -14.57 12.97
CA ASN A 50 14.90 -15.78 13.67
C ASN A 50 15.58 -15.96 15.03
N THR A 51 16.76 -15.37 15.24
CA THR A 51 17.53 -15.48 16.49
C THR A 51 17.38 -14.29 17.44
N LYS A 52 16.40 -13.40 17.17
CA LYS A 52 16.14 -12.23 18.02
C LYS A 52 15.63 -12.67 19.40
N HIS A 53 16.41 -12.41 20.46
CA HIS A 53 15.98 -12.70 21.83
C HIS A 53 14.90 -11.70 22.29
N GLN A 54 14.13 -12.08 23.33
CA GLN A 54 13.08 -11.24 23.95
C GLN A 54 13.59 -9.88 24.46
N LEU A 55 14.90 -9.71 24.62
CA LEU A 55 15.57 -8.49 25.07
C LEU A 55 16.06 -7.59 23.92
N GLY A 56 15.78 -7.94 22.66
CA GLY A 56 16.05 -7.10 21.49
C GLY A 56 17.45 -7.20 20.90
N TYR A 57 18.34 -8.03 21.44
CA TYR A 57 19.67 -8.28 20.92
C TYR A 57 19.67 -9.37 19.84
N LEU A 58 20.43 -9.13 18.77
CA LEU A 58 20.69 -10.09 17.69
C LEU A 58 21.79 -11.05 18.13
N GLN A 59 21.54 -12.36 18.06
CA GLN A 59 22.55 -13.37 18.39
C GLN A 59 23.30 -13.81 17.13
N ILE A 60 24.49 -13.26 16.93
CA ILE A 60 25.41 -13.64 15.84
C ILE A 60 25.75 -15.15 15.89
N PRO A 61 26.11 -15.75 17.04
CA PRO A 61 26.52 -17.17 17.07
C PRO A 61 25.39 -18.14 16.72
N GLN A 62 24.16 -17.84 17.14
CA GLN A 62 22.99 -18.67 16.79
C GLN A 62 22.60 -18.49 15.33
N ALA A 63 22.72 -17.27 14.78
CA ALA A 63 22.43 -17.01 13.37
C ALA A 63 23.45 -17.71 12.46
N PHE A 64 24.70 -17.77 12.89
CA PHE A 64 25.77 -18.49 12.23
C PHE A 64 25.46 -19.99 12.10
N GLU A 65 25.07 -20.66 13.20
CA GLU A 65 24.71 -22.08 13.16
C GLU A 65 23.51 -22.34 12.23
N GLN A 66 22.51 -21.44 12.21
CA GLN A 66 21.38 -21.54 11.28
C GLN A 66 21.77 -21.38 9.81
N LEU A 67 22.72 -20.48 9.52
CA LEU A 67 23.25 -20.32 8.16
C LEU A 67 24.05 -21.55 7.74
N LYS A 68 24.91 -22.06 8.61
CA LYS A 68 25.71 -23.26 8.37
C LYS A 68 24.86 -24.48 8.05
N THR A 69 23.75 -24.68 8.77
CA THR A 69 22.84 -25.79 8.49
C THR A 69 22.13 -25.64 7.14
N LYS A 70 21.74 -24.43 6.75
CA LYS A 70 21.02 -24.21 5.48
C LYS A 70 21.94 -24.27 4.26
N CYS A 71 23.10 -23.62 4.31
CA CYS A 71 24.06 -23.63 3.22
C CYS A 71 24.67 -25.02 2.95
N SER A 72 24.52 -25.99 3.86
CA SER A 72 24.97 -27.38 3.64
C SER A 72 23.95 -28.22 2.86
N GLU A 73 22.71 -27.76 2.71
CA GLU A 73 21.62 -28.53 2.06
C GLU A 73 21.27 -28.01 0.65
N ASP A 74 21.69 -26.80 0.28
CA ASP A 74 21.31 -26.18 -0.99
C ASP A 74 22.23 -26.54 -2.18
N ALA A 75 22.45 -27.84 -2.42
CA ALA A 75 22.91 -28.31 -3.73
C ALA A 75 21.78 -28.81 -4.62
N ASP A 76 20.56 -29.01 -4.12
CA ASP A 76 19.43 -29.44 -4.94
C ASP A 76 18.08 -28.95 -4.38
N GLU A 77 17.25 -28.50 -5.30
CA GLU A 77 15.80 -28.27 -5.22
C GLU A 77 15.29 -27.05 -4.43
N THR A 78 14.99 -26.04 -5.24
CA THR A 78 14.02 -24.97 -4.96
C THR A 78 12.63 -25.60 -4.81
N GLU A 79 12.14 -25.75 -3.58
CA GLU A 79 10.69 -25.83 -3.35
C GLU A 79 10.21 -25.04 -2.13
N LEU A 80 9.09 -24.39 -2.37
CA LEU A 80 8.32 -23.52 -1.50
C LEU A 80 7.70 -24.30 -0.34
N VAL A 81 7.84 -23.83 0.91
CA VAL A 81 6.77 -24.01 1.92
C VAL A 81 6.76 -22.84 2.91
N ILE A 82 5.70 -22.03 2.85
CA ILE A 82 5.34 -21.06 3.90
C ILE A 82 4.41 -21.77 4.89
N PRO A 83 4.73 -21.87 6.19
CA PRO A 83 3.71 -22.13 7.20
C PRO A 83 3.31 -20.82 7.90
N ALA A 84 2.03 -20.47 7.73
CA ALA A 84 1.37 -19.46 8.51
C ALA A 84 1.32 -19.85 10.01
N THR A 85 1.66 -18.92 10.90
CA THR A 85 1.29 -19.02 12.32
C THR A 85 0.55 -17.78 12.81
N ARG A 86 -0.58 -18.06 13.47
CA ARG A 86 -1.55 -17.12 14.02
C ARG A 86 -1.07 -16.53 15.35
N THR A 87 -1.68 -15.39 15.67
CA THR A 87 -1.99 -14.83 16.99
C THR A 87 -0.95 -13.95 17.69
N GLY A 88 -1.36 -12.70 17.92
CA GLY A 88 -0.75 -11.73 18.81
C GLY A 88 -1.78 -10.68 19.22
N ARG A 89 -2.71 -11.09 20.08
CA ARG A 89 -3.79 -10.30 20.70
C ARG A 89 -3.18 -9.15 21.52
N ARG A 90 -3.16 -7.91 21.01
CA ARG A 90 -2.73 -6.75 21.79
C ARG A 90 -3.92 -6.14 22.53
N GLN A 91 -3.98 -6.40 23.84
CA GLN A 91 -4.88 -5.71 24.76
C GLN A 91 -4.52 -4.22 24.81
N LYS A 92 -5.49 -3.35 24.53
CA LYS A 92 -5.53 -1.97 25.00
C LYS A 92 -6.87 -1.76 25.69
N ARG A 93 -6.85 -1.66 27.02
CA ARG A 93 -7.92 -1.05 27.81
C ARG A 93 -7.35 0.21 28.43
N THR A 94 -7.96 1.35 28.13
CA THR A 94 -8.25 2.47 29.04
C THR A 94 -9.43 3.21 28.40
N LEU A 95 -10.65 3.02 28.91
CA LEU A 95 -11.27 3.79 29.98
C LEU A 95 -11.60 5.23 29.54
N MET A 96 -12.89 5.43 29.21
CA MET A 96 -13.72 6.65 29.19
C MET A 96 -14.63 6.61 27.95
N GLN A 97 -15.76 5.89 28.05
CA GLN A 97 -16.90 6.06 27.16
C GLN A 97 -18.10 6.35 28.04
N ASP A 98 -18.41 7.64 28.18
CA ASP A 98 -19.78 8.11 28.40
C ASP A 98 -19.87 9.53 27.86
N LEU A 99 -20.17 9.65 26.56
CA LEU A 99 -20.82 10.84 26.01
C LEU A 99 -21.75 10.42 24.84
N PRO A 100 -22.99 10.94 24.79
CA PRO A 100 -24.00 10.48 23.85
C PRO A 100 -23.80 11.03 22.44
N LYS A 101 -24.07 10.16 21.46
CA LYS A 101 -24.25 10.46 20.04
C LYS A 101 -25.16 11.66 19.86
N ARG A 102 -24.66 12.73 19.22
CA ARG A 102 -25.49 13.82 18.72
C ARG A 102 -25.56 13.75 17.20
N ASN A 103 -26.78 13.51 16.72
CA ASN A 103 -27.22 13.61 15.34
C ASN A 103 -26.88 15.00 14.80
N TRP A 104 -26.24 15.05 13.63
CA TRP A 104 -26.23 16.24 12.80
C TRP A 104 -27.21 16.08 11.66
N SER A 105 -28.45 16.46 11.97
CA SER A 105 -29.44 16.88 10.99
C SER A 105 -30.12 18.14 11.54
N ASN A 106 -29.89 19.22 10.80
CA ASN A 106 -30.69 20.45 10.68
C ASN A 106 -30.57 21.52 11.78
N LEU A 107 -30.02 22.68 11.39
CA LEU A 107 -30.59 23.96 11.82
C LEU A 107 -30.55 24.96 10.66
N VAL A 108 -31.77 25.30 10.26
CA VAL A 108 -32.21 26.46 9.49
C VAL A 108 -31.64 27.74 10.11
N VAL A 109 -31.17 28.66 9.26
CA VAL A 109 -31.11 30.09 9.57
C VAL A 109 -31.94 30.80 8.51
N ASP A 110 -33.02 31.39 8.97
CA ASP A 110 -33.88 32.34 8.29
C ASP A 110 -33.07 33.50 7.72
N SER A 111 -33.37 33.88 6.49
CA SER A 111 -33.14 35.23 5.99
C SER A 111 -34.39 35.64 5.23
N GLU A 112 -35.12 36.52 5.90
CA GLU A 112 -36.27 37.27 5.42
C GLU A 112 -35.92 38.08 4.16
N SER A 113 -36.70 37.89 3.10
CA SER A 113 -36.91 38.89 2.05
C SER A 113 -38.25 38.57 1.41
N ASP A 114 -39.24 39.31 1.88
CA ASP A 114 -40.59 39.46 1.37
C ASP A 114 -40.52 40.09 -0.02
N GLU A 115 -41.19 39.50 -1.02
CA GLU A 115 -41.88 40.19 -2.11
C GLU A 115 -42.80 39.15 -2.79
N GLY A 116 -44.11 39.34 -2.67
CA GLY A 116 -45.13 38.39 -3.09
C GLY A 116 -45.38 38.31 -4.60
N PHE A 117 -45.89 37.15 -5.05
CA PHE A 117 -46.78 37.08 -6.20
C PHE A 117 -47.70 35.85 -6.12
N ASP A 118 -48.99 36.13 -6.22
CA ASP A 118 -50.15 35.24 -6.11
C ASP A 118 -50.22 34.15 -7.19
N GLY A 119 -50.93 33.07 -6.86
CA GLY A 119 -51.93 32.53 -7.81
C GLY A 119 -51.83 31.07 -8.23
N GLN A 120 -52.47 30.20 -7.43
CA GLN A 120 -53.39 29.13 -7.83
C GLN A 120 -52.92 27.87 -8.62
N SER A 121 -53.29 26.75 -7.98
CA SER A 121 -53.98 25.58 -8.55
C SER A 121 -53.14 24.47 -9.16
N GLY A 122 -53.40 23.23 -8.70
CA GLY A 122 -52.99 22.03 -9.41
C GLY A 122 -52.64 20.85 -8.51
N LEU A 123 -53.65 20.28 -7.86
CA LEU A 123 -53.61 18.89 -7.40
C LEU A 123 -53.38 17.98 -8.62
N THR A 124 -52.17 17.43 -8.77
CA THR A 124 -51.93 16.20 -9.54
C THR A 124 -50.84 15.38 -8.86
N VAL A 125 -51.33 14.48 -8.00
CA VAL A 125 -50.74 13.16 -7.79
C VAL A 125 -50.69 12.49 -9.16
N MET A 126 -49.50 12.21 -9.73
CA MET A 126 -49.24 11.08 -10.65
C MET A 126 -47.75 10.68 -10.64
N ASP A 127 -47.56 9.42 -10.26
CA ASP A 127 -46.43 8.48 -10.31
C ASP A 127 -45.09 8.87 -10.96
N PRO A 128 -43.94 8.62 -10.29
CA PRO A 128 -42.73 8.28 -11.02
C PRO A 128 -42.83 6.82 -11.48
N VAL A 129 -43.03 6.66 -12.78
CA VAL A 129 -42.97 5.39 -13.49
C VAL A 129 -41.71 4.63 -13.08
N ALA A 130 -41.90 3.46 -12.47
CA ALA A 130 -40.84 2.50 -12.21
C ALA A 130 -40.37 1.90 -13.55
N SER A 131 -39.52 2.65 -14.26
CA SER A 131 -38.73 2.07 -15.34
C SER A 131 -37.67 1.17 -14.73
N SER A 132 -38.04 -0.07 -14.50
CA SER A 132 -37.15 -1.20 -14.22
C SER A 132 -36.27 -1.45 -15.44
N LYS A 133 -35.33 -0.53 -15.73
CA LYS A 133 -34.22 -0.79 -16.64
C LYS A 133 -33.29 -1.78 -15.96
N LYS A 134 -33.49 -3.05 -16.34
CA LYS A 134 -32.55 -4.16 -16.35
C LYS A 134 -31.12 -3.70 -15.99
N LYS A 135 -30.72 -3.91 -14.74
CA LYS A 135 -29.36 -3.61 -14.25
C LYS A 135 -28.38 -4.43 -15.07
N THR A 136 -27.76 -3.80 -16.06
CA THR A 136 -26.56 -4.31 -16.69
C THR A 136 -25.52 -4.53 -15.59
N LYS A 137 -24.94 -5.73 -15.60
CA LYS A 137 -23.98 -6.28 -14.64
C LYS A 137 -22.61 -5.60 -14.78
N TYR A 138 -22.56 -4.27 -14.73
CA TYR A 138 -21.32 -3.51 -14.70
C TYR A 138 -21.16 -2.92 -13.29
N PRO A 139 -19.98 -3.08 -12.66
CA PRO A 139 -19.72 -2.41 -11.40
C PRO A 139 -19.92 -0.91 -11.61
N LYS A 140 -20.65 -0.27 -10.70
CA LYS A 140 -20.87 1.18 -10.78
C LYS A 140 -19.50 1.86 -10.63
N LYS A 141 -19.11 2.66 -11.63
CA LYS A 141 -17.93 3.52 -11.57
C LYS A 141 -18.00 4.42 -10.33
N SER A 142 -16.85 4.68 -9.72
CA SER A 142 -16.81 5.59 -8.58
C SER A 142 -17.10 7.03 -9.04
N ARG A 143 -17.73 7.84 -8.20
CA ARG A 143 -17.97 9.27 -8.51
C ARG A 143 -16.67 10.02 -8.85
N ILE A 144 -15.55 9.61 -8.25
CA ILE A 144 -14.24 10.22 -8.51
C ILE A 144 -13.74 9.83 -9.90
N GLN A 145 -13.85 8.54 -10.28
CA GLN A 145 -13.50 8.08 -11.63
C GLN A 145 -14.30 8.81 -12.70
N GLU A 146 -15.62 8.92 -12.54
CA GLU A 146 -16.48 9.64 -13.49
C GLU A 146 -16.07 11.11 -13.62
N GLN A 147 -15.72 11.76 -12.51
CA GLN A 147 -15.20 13.14 -12.57
C GLN A 147 -13.92 13.23 -13.38
N VAL A 148 -12.98 12.30 -13.18
CA VAL A 148 -11.68 12.28 -13.89
C VAL A 148 -11.87 12.06 -15.38
N GLU A 149 -12.73 11.12 -15.78
CA GLU A 149 -13.02 10.82 -17.18
C GLU A 149 -13.84 11.92 -17.89
N ALA A 150 -14.68 12.66 -17.16
CA ALA A 150 -15.57 13.66 -17.73
C ALA A 150 -14.87 14.94 -18.24
N SER A 151 -13.63 15.18 -17.83
CA SER A 151 -12.87 16.39 -18.21
C SER A 151 -11.43 16.05 -18.51
N PRO A 152 -10.86 16.61 -19.60
CA PRO A 152 -9.46 16.40 -19.94
C PRO A 152 -8.52 17.06 -18.93
N ALA A 153 -7.26 16.64 -18.93
CA ALA A 153 -6.19 17.23 -18.15
C ALA A 153 -5.97 18.69 -18.52
N ALA A 154 -5.71 19.53 -17.51
CA ALA A 154 -5.31 20.92 -17.73
C ALA A 154 -4.02 21.03 -18.55
N CYS A 155 -3.16 20.01 -18.49
CA CYS A 155 -1.99 19.84 -19.34
C CYS A 155 -2.14 18.58 -20.20
N ASP A 156 -2.12 18.73 -21.52
CA ASP A 156 -2.27 17.60 -22.46
C ASP A 156 -1.21 16.50 -22.26
N LYS A 157 0.01 16.88 -21.84
CA LYS A 157 1.10 15.93 -21.55
C LYS A 157 0.81 15.00 -20.37
N ASN A 158 -0.04 15.44 -19.43
CA ASN A 158 -0.43 14.63 -18.28
C ASN A 158 -1.59 13.68 -18.61
N GLN A 159 -2.29 13.86 -19.74
CA GLN A 159 -3.47 13.08 -20.09
C GLN A 159 -3.17 11.58 -20.13
N ALA A 160 -2.09 11.18 -20.80
CA ALA A 160 -1.68 9.77 -20.88
C ALA A 160 -1.45 9.15 -19.49
N LEU A 161 -0.83 9.91 -18.58
CA LEU A 161 -0.58 9.45 -17.22
C LEU A 161 -1.88 9.35 -16.39
N VAL A 162 -2.79 10.30 -16.57
CA VAL A 162 -4.12 10.29 -15.94
C VAL A 162 -4.91 9.07 -16.41
N ASP A 163 -4.92 8.79 -17.71
CA ASP A 163 -5.62 7.65 -18.29
C ASP A 163 -5.05 6.32 -17.76
N GLN A 164 -3.72 6.20 -17.69
CA GLN A 164 -3.06 5.03 -17.12
C GLN A 164 -3.40 4.84 -15.63
N LEU A 165 -3.41 5.90 -14.83
CA LEU A 165 -3.79 5.82 -13.41
C LEU A 165 -5.26 5.43 -13.23
N VAL A 166 -6.16 5.87 -14.11
CA VAL A 166 -7.57 5.47 -14.10
C VAL A 166 -7.69 3.99 -14.43
N GLN A 167 -7.05 3.50 -15.49
CA GLN A 167 -7.09 2.08 -15.85
C GLN A 167 -6.52 1.19 -14.74
N LEU A 168 -5.38 1.59 -14.20
CA LEU A 168 -4.71 0.90 -13.10
C LEU A 168 -5.54 0.93 -11.80
N GLY A 169 -6.30 2.00 -11.57
CA GLY A 169 -7.23 2.13 -10.44
C GLY A 169 -8.48 1.28 -10.62
N GLU A 170 -9.04 1.23 -11.83
CA GLU A 170 -10.19 0.39 -12.17
C GLU A 170 -9.84 -1.09 -11.97
N PHE A 171 -8.70 -1.52 -12.49
CA PHE A 171 -8.17 -2.87 -12.28
C PHE A 171 -8.06 -3.18 -10.78
N GLU A 172 -7.48 -2.31 -9.97
CA GLU A 172 -7.39 -2.57 -8.53
C GLU A 172 -8.74 -2.70 -7.83
N VAL A 173 -9.72 -1.87 -8.22
CA VAL A 173 -11.06 -1.94 -7.65
C VAL A 173 -11.73 -3.27 -8.04
N THR A 174 -11.58 -3.73 -9.28
CA THR A 174 -12.16 -5.01 -9.72
C THR A 174 -11.52 -6.21 -9.03
N HIS A 175 -10.25 -6.11 -8.64
CA HIS A 175 -9.50 -7.15 -7.91
C HIS A 175 -9.64 -7.06 -6.38
N GLY A 176 -10.53 -6.19 -5.86
CA GLY A 176 -10.81 -6.07 -4.43
C GLY A 176 -9.90 -5.10 -3.67
N TYR A 177 -8.89 -4.52 -4.31
CA TYR A 177 -8.02 -3.48 -3.76
C TYR A 177 -8.65 -2.08 -3.82
N THR A 178 -9.89 -1.97 -3.34
CA THR A 178 -10.74 -0.77 -3.47
C THR A 178 -10.09 0.52 -2.95
N GLN A 179 -9.39 0.47 -1.82
CA GLN A 179 -8.73 1.64 -1.23
C GLN A 179 -7.54 2.12 -2.06
N ARG A 180 -6.79 1.19 -2.65
CA ARG A 180 -5.65 1.51 -3.50
C ARG A 180 -6.15 2.13 -4.81
N GLY A 181 -7.16 1.52 -5.44
CA GLY A 181 -7.73 2.05 -6.67
C GLY A 181 -8.38 3.42 -6.46
N LEU A 182 -9.04 3.65 -5.32
CA LEU A 182 -9.56 4.97 -4.97
C LEU A 182 -8.45 6.01 -4.77
N ALA A 183 -7.31 5.62 -4.21
CA ALA A 183 -6.14 6.50 -4.11
C ALA A 183 -5.59 6.85 -5.50
N ARG A 184 -5.57 5.89 -6.45
CA ARG A 184 -5.19 6.14 -7.85
C ARG A 184 -6.13 7.13 -8.52
N PHE A 185 -7.44 6.99 -8.34
CA PHE A 185 -8.41 7.97 -8.89
C PHE A 185 -8.26 9.36 -8.29
N ARG A 186 -8.00 9.46 -6.99
CA ARG A 186 -7.76 10.77 -6.33
C ARG A 186 -6.49 11.43 -6.87
N ALA A 187 -5.44 10.65 -7.08
CA ALA A 187 -4.20 11.15 -7.66
C ALA A 187 -4.38 11.56 -9.13
N ALA A 188 -5.10 10.75 -9.93
CA ALA A 188 -5.42 11.09 -11.31
C ALA A 188 -6.18 12.42 -11.39
N LYS A 189 -7.16 12.64 -10.49
CA LYS A 189 -7.86 13.92 -10.37
C LYS A 189 -6.91 15.09 -10.10
N GLU A 190 -6.02 14.93 -9.14
CA GLU A 190 -5.10 16.01 -8.73
C GLU A 190 -4.08 16.33 -9.83
N ILE A 191 -3.57 15.32 -10.52
CA ILE A 191 -2.63 15.49 -11.65
C ILE A 191 -3.33 16.14 -12.84
N ARG A 192 -4.58 15.77 -13.10
CA ARG A 192 -5.43 16.40 -14.12
C ARG A 192 -5.66 17.88 -13.83
N ASP A 193 -5.95 18.23 -12.58
CA ASP A 193 -6.23 19.60 -12.15
C ASP A 193 -4.93 20.44 -12.00
N SER A 194 -3.76 19.80 -12.02
CA SER A 194 -2.48 20.47 -11.91
C SER A 194 -2.10 21.23 -13.19
N SER A 195 -1.55 22.44 -13.00
CA SER A 195 -1.08 23.31 -14.09
C SER A 195 0.36 23.04 -14.54
N PHE A 196 1.03 22.04 -13.96
CA PHE A 196 2.40 21.67 -14.30
C PHE A 196 2.46 20.24 -14.86
N VAL A 197 3.46 20.01 -15.71
CA VAL A 197 3.69 18.70 -16.30
C VAL A 197 4.37 17.81 -15.26
N VAL A 198 3.77 16.66 -14.97
CA VAL A 198 4.31 15.68 -14.03
C VAL A 198 5.26 14.76 -14.79
N THR A 199 6.56 14.89 -14.52
CA THR A 199 7.61 14.07 -15.14
C THR A 199 8.23 13.06 -14.18
N SER A 200 7.88 13.12 -12.89
CA SER A 200 8.30 12.13 -11.89
C SER A 200 7.33 12.06 -10.72
N GLY A 201 7.32 10.93 -10.03
CA GLY A 201 6.59 10.68 -8.80
C GLY A 201 6.98 11.65 -7.68
N ALA A 202 8.24 12.10 -7.63
CA ALA A 202 8.67 13.14 -6.69
C ALA A 202 7.95 14.48 -6.90
N GLN A 203 7.65 14.85 -8.15
CA GLN A 203 6.82 16.01 -8.45
C GLN A 203 5.36 15.75 -8.11
N ALA A 204 4.84 14.56 -8.45
CA ALA A 204 3.47 14.17 -8.14
C ALA A 204 3.21 14.21 -6.62
N LYS A 205 4.17 13.80 -5.79
CA LYS A 205 4.09 13.78 -4.32
C LYS A 205 3.85 15.16 -3.69
N LYS A 206 4.09 16.25 -4.40
CA LYS A 206 3.79 17.61 -3.92
C LYS A 206 2.29 17.93 -3.92
N LEU A 207 1.49 17.10 -4.60
CA LEU A 207 0.04 17.24 -4.68
C LEU A 207 -0.64 16.63 -3.45
N ASP A 208 -1.70 17.28 -2.94
CA ASP A 208 -2.34 16.97 -1.65
C ASP A 208 -2.86 15.52 -1.52
N ARG A 209 -3.20 14.88 -2.63
CA ARG A 209 -3.77 13.52 -2.67
C ARG A 209 -2.83 12.46 -3.21
N VAL A 210 -1.55 12.79 -3.38
CA VAL A 210 -0.52 11.87 -3.88
C VAL A 210 0.43 11.49 -2.75
N GLY A 211 0.19 10.31 -2.17
CA GLY A 211 1.07 9.74 -1.15
C GLY A 211 2.32 9.07 -1.76
N ALA A 212 3.27 8.67 -0.90
CA ALA A 212 4.52 8.04 -1.33
C ALA A 212 4.29 6.78 -2.21
N ALA A 213 3.35 5.91 -1.84
CA ALA A 213 3.04 4.71 -2.61
C ALA A 213 2.48 5.03 -4.00
N VAL A 214 1.68 6.09 -4.12
CA VAL A 214 1.14 6.54 -5.40
C VAL A 214 2.24 7.18 -6.23
N ALA A 215 3.10 7.99 -5.62
CA ALA A 215 4.26 8.59 -6.28
C ALA A 215 5.18 7.50 -6.90
N THR A 216 5.47 6.43 -6.17
CA THR A 216 6.23 5.29 -6.70
C THR A 216 5.52 4.65 -7.89
N LYS A 217 4.19 4.50 -7.85
CA LYS A 217 3.42 3.98 -8.99
C LYS A 217 3.39 4.94 -10.17
N VAL A 218 3.41 6.25 -9.94
CA VAL A 218 3.57 7.26 -10.99
C VAL A 218 4.93 7.13 -11.66
N ASP A 219 6.01 7.00 -10.89
CA ASP A 219 7.36 6.74 -11.44
C ASP A 219 7.38 5.45 -12.27
N GLN A 220 6.75 4.39 -11.76
CA GLN A 220 6.64 3.13 -12.50
C GLN A 220 5.88 3.28 -13.81
N LEU A 221 4.72 3.96 -13.80
CA LEU A 221 3.94 4.20 -15.01
C LEU A 221 4.70 5.04 -16.04
N LEU A 222 5.53 5.98 -15.59
CA LEU A 222 6.35 6.82 -16.46
C LEU A 222 7.54 6.05 -17.08
N ASN A 223 8.13 5.11 -16.34
CA ASN A 223 9.33 4.39 -16.77
C ASN A 223 9.03 3.06 -17.48
N GLU A 224 8.10 2.28 -16.93
CA GLU A 224 7.79 0.91 -17.35
C GLU A 224 6.43 0.80 -18.06
N GLY A 225 5.52 1.75 -17.80
CA GLY A 225 4.19 1.77 -18.39
C GLY A 225 3.14 0.98 -17.59
N LEU A 226 1.93 0.92 -18.15
CA LEU A 226 0.77 0.29 -17.50
C LEU A 226 0.88 -1.23 -17.41
N GLU A 227 1.41 -1.89 -18.44
CA GLU A 227 1.50 -3.35 -18.52
C GLU A 227 2.36 -3.92 -17.38
N ALA A 228 3.53 -3.33 -17.13
CA ALA A 228 4.40 -3.70 -16.02
C ALA A 228 3.71 -3.52 -14.66
N ALA A 229 2.98 -2.40 -14.49
CA ALA A 229 2.26 -2.11 -13.26
C ALA A 229 1.08 -3.09 -13.01
N LEU A 230 0.51 -3.69 -14.06
CA LEU A 230 -0.55 -4.69 -13.98
C LEU A 230 0.00 -6.10 -13.72
N ASN A 231 1.15 -6.44 -14.30
CA ASN A 231 1.77 -7.76 -14.13
C ASN A 231 2.08 -8.10 -12.66
N GLU A 232 2.35 -7.08 -11.82
CA GLU A 232 2.48 -7.26 -10.36
C GLU A 232 1.26 -7.90 -9.69
N TYR A 233 0.10 -7.90 -10.33
CA TYR A 233 -1.14 -8.47 -9.82
C TYR A 233 -1.56 -9.75 -10.54
N GLU A 234 -0.94 -10.07 -11.68
CA GLU A 234 -1.23 -11.27 -12.45
C GLU A 234 -0.58 -12.52 -11.83
N GLY A 235 0.55 -12.35 -11.14
CA GLY A 235 1.26 -13.43 -10.43
C GLY A 235 0.50 -14.07 -9.26
N ASP A 236 -0.57 -13.44 -8.76
CA ASP A 236 -1.40 -13.96 -7.65
C ASP A 236 -2.75 -14.56 -8.15
N GLY A 237 -2.96 -14.66 -9.46
CA GLY A 237 -4.26 -14.87 -10.11
C GLY A 237 -4.69 -16.31 -10.41
N GLU A 238 -3.88 -17.33 -10.13
CA GLU A 238 -4.28 -18.74 -10.36
C GLU A 238 -5.19 -19.28 -9.24
N ALA A 239 -6.32 -18.60 -9.01
CA ALA A 239 -7.40 -19.10 -8.15
C ALA A 239 -8.74 -18.47 -8.57
N LEU A 240 -9.14 -18.64 -9.83
CA LEU A 240 -10.52 -18.40 -10.23
C LEU A 240 -11.40 -19.57 -9.76
N PRO A 241 -12.38 -19.39 -8.85
CA PRO A 241 -13.40 -20.40 -8.65
C PRO A 241 -14.31 -20.44 -9.89
N VAL A 242 -14.13 -21.48 -10.71
CA VAL A 242 -15.09 -21.87 -11.74
C VAL A 242 -16.39 -22.21 -11.02
N THR A 243 -17.35 -21.29 -11.09
CA THR A 243 -18.71 -21.56 -10.64
C THR A 243 -19.40 -22.39 -11.72
N LYS A 244 -19.65 -23.67 -11.41
CA LYS A 244 -20.56 -24.56 -12.14
C LYS A 244 -22.01 -24.25 -11.78
#